data_AF-A0AAN6TPI1-F1
#
_entry.id   AF-A0AAN6TPI1-F1
#
_cell.length_a   1.000
_cell.length_b   1.000
_cell.length_c   1.000
_cell.angle_alpha   90.00
_cell.angle_beta   90.00
_cell.angle_gamma   90.00
#
_symmetry.space_group_name_H-M   'P 1'
#
loop_
_entity.id
_entity.type
_entity.pdbx_description
1 polymer ?
#
loop_
_entity_poly.entity_id
_entity_poly.type
_entity_poly.pdbx_seq_one_letter_code
_entity_poly.pdbx_strand_id
1 'polypeptide(L)'
;MAVASMQVEGANAQATVRQPIRFPDEVIPAIDGLPVWNDGKKCIECGYIRRTRNHIQQHCRSEHGWVNPRGRGRKPGRTPAGGLGEAWVDGVFCQRFGRDGALQRLFEVIPPPAATAGSDAQGPGRGECGPRGARAAIQAQFEALARAIKEKDEAAAALIGEQSRLSANMWVRRTGWPRHLHGFDREWLASTTKRPDTEEGTTSGGSRGHGDRDQGRDRDRDEAEEEASRSGGEDASADDDKAESEAALAIVSLAVERVIWRAQKASQASVVGSAAVHYIERREVGGDSNEKPFNAGQKGATMVKYSAVWASVMAHIWRTWHLDPVEEAAEEEAAEGEAEEEEAEEEEAEEQEEEQEEEQEEEEEEEQEERGDGDPGANARIEGGEPEGIRDRRPAYHFTAEQAELFDRVRIAAYAAIEGRDESRTDDGSGSAEDKDEDDTSELEGHILDFFIALLDHDIGDNEFRNALYSGLAVLGIQPGHGWRSALVYTPVLSAIVTVARMLVLYKAKRARDEEIRRRQR
;
A
#
# COMPACT_ATOMS: atom_id res chain seq x y z
N MET A 1 -40.36 65.69 20.16
CA MET A 1 -40.57 64.42 19.42
C MET A 1 -39.60 63.41 20.01
N ALA A 2 -40.04 62.57 20.96
CA ALA A 2 -40.47 61.17 20.74
C ALA A 2 -39.31 60.33 20.17
N VAL A 3 -38.43 59.70 20.98
CA VAL A 3 -38.50 58.43 21.76
C VAL A 3 -38.48 57.15 20.90
N ALA A 4 -37.41 56.33 21.07
CA ALA A 4 -37.37 54.87 21.35
C ALA A 4 -35.91 54.37 21.16
N SER A 5 -35.13 54.01 22.20
CA SER A 5 -35.07 52.73 22.97
C SER A 5 -34.68 51.53 22.08
N MET A 6 -33.68 50.67 22.35
CA MET A 6 -33.18 50.01 23.58
C MET A 6 -31.63 49.79 23.46
N GLN A 7 -30.74 50.07 24.42
CA GLN A 7 -30.32 49.27 25.61
C GLN A 7 -30.11 47.77 25.30
N VAL A 8 -28.99 47.12 25.65
CA VAL A 8 -28.39 46.91 26.99
C VAL A 8 -26.86 46.70 26.83
N GLU A 9 -26.00 47.52 27.46
CA GLU A 9 -25.15 47.20 28.66
C GLU A 9 -24.40 45.86 28.57
N GLY A 10 -23.13 45.72 28.96
CA GLY A 10 -22.29 46.48 29.86
C GLY A 10 -21.03 45.66 30.12
N ALA A 11 -20.03 46.34 30.66
CA ALA A 11 -18.69 45.87 30.92
C ALA A 11 -18.58 44.53 31.66
N ASN A 12 -17.58 43.71 31.27
CA ASN A 12 -16.69 43.12 32.27
C ASN A 12 -15.32 42.76 31.66
N ALA A 13 -14.41 43.74 31.65
CA ALA A 13 -12.99 43.49 31.42
C ALA A 13 -12.39 42.84 32.68
N GLN A 14 -12.60 41.53 32.85
CA GLN A 14 -11.77 40.74 33.75
C GLN A 14 -10.46 40.42 33.03
N ALA A 15 -9.43 41.23 33.32
CA ALA A 15 -8.06 40.83 33.06
C ALA A 15 -7.77 39.55 33.84
N THR A 16 -7.87 38.39 33.19
CA THR A 16 -7.44 37.12 33.74
C THR A 16 -5.94 37.21 34.02
N VAL A 17 -5.58 37.35 35.29
CA VAL A 17 -4.21 37.15 35.78
C VAL A 17 -3.81 35.74 35.36
N ARG A 18 -2.98 35.61 34.32
CA ARG A 18 -2.36 34.34 33.94
C ARG A 18 -1.42 33.93 35.06
N GLN A 19 -1.88 33.10 35.99
CA GLN A 19 -0.99 32.50 36.96
C GLN A 19 0.03 31.63 36.21
N PRO A 20 1.34 31.77 36.50
CA PRO A 20 2.34 30.91 35.88
C PRO A 20 2.08 29.46 36.30
N ILE A 21 1.98 28.58 35.31
CA ILE A 21 1.79 27.15 35.52
C ILE A 21 2.96 26.63 36.35
N ARG A 22 2.66 26.13 37.55
CA ARG A 22 3.66 25.51 38.43
C ARG A 22 3.78 24.03 38.08
N PHE A 23 5.01 23.61 37.78
CA PHE A 23 5.34 22.21 37.56
C PHE A 23 5.70 21.58 38.90
N PRO A 24 5.42 20.27 39.10
CA PRO A 24 5.89 19.56 40.28
C PRO A 24 7.41 19.57 40.34
N ASP A 25 7.97 20.03 41.46
CA ASP A 25 9.41 19.92 41.75
C ASP A 25 9.75 18.57 42.39
N GLU A 26 8.75 17.88 42.94
CA GLU A 26 8.82 16.53 43.51
C GLU A 26 8.29 15.49 42.52
N VAL A 27 8.79 14.25 42.64
CA VAL A 27 8.39 13.15 41.78
C VAL A 27 6.99 12.66 42.18
N ILE A 28 6.04 12.78 41.27
CA ILE A 28 4.64 12.39 41.48
C ILE A 28 4.31 11.06 40.79
N PRO A 29 3.29 10.31 41.24
CA PRO A 29 2.76 9.19 40.46
C PRO A 29 2.33 9.65 39.05
N ALA A 30 2.45 8.77 38.06
CA ALA A 30 1.99 9.05 36.71
C ALA A 30 0.52 9.49 36.73
N ILE A 31 0.23 10.63 36.10
CA ILE A 31 -1.12 11.17 35.99
C ILE A 31 -1.86 10.37 34.90
N ASP A 32 -3.00 9.80 35.28
CA ASP A 32 -3.86 9.04 34.38
C ASP A 32 -4.31 9.88 33.18
N GLY A 33 -4.33 9.28 31.99
CA GLY A 33 -4.69 9.94 30.73
C GLY A 33 -3.56 10.73 30.04
N LEU A 34 -2.38 10.89 30.66
CA LEU A 34 -1.21 11.50 30.02
C LEU A 34 -0.19 10.43 29.57
N PRO A 35 0.40 10.54 28.36
CA PRO A 35 1.40 9.57 27.90
C PRO A 35 2.64 9.54 28.80
N VAL A 36 3.03 8.35 29.26
CA VAL A 36 4.25 8.11 30.04
C VAL A 36 5.38 7.67 29.12
N TRP A 37 6.56 8.28 29.28
CA TRP A 37 7.77 7.88 28.56
C TRP A 37 8.84 7.39 29.55
N ASN A 38 9.55 6.31 29.21
CA ASN A 38 10.62 5.73 30.03
C ASN A 38 12.04 6.10 29.55
N ASP A 39 12.15 6.89 28.48
CA ASP A 39 13.41 7.27 27.81
C ASP A 39 13.92 8.66 28.25
N GLY A 40 13.37 9.22 29.34
CA GLY A 40 13.72 10.53 29.87
C GLY A 40 15.16 10.61 30.38
N LYS A 41 15.79 11.75 30.15
CA LYS A 41 17.16 12.07 30.59
C LYS A 41 17.11 13.32 31.44
N LYS A 42 17.39 13.18 32.73
CA LYS A 42 17.26 14.25 33.74
C LYS A 42 18.63 14.83 34.07
N CYS A 43 18.85 16.11 33.82
CA CYS A 43 20.07 16.80 34.22
C CYS A 43 20.27 16.71 35.74
N ILE A 44 21.48 16.36 36.16
CA ILE A 44 21.82 16.22 37.60
C ILE A 44 21.88 17.60 38.28
N GLU A 45 22.27 18.65 37.55
CA GLU A 45 22.49 19.98 38.14
C GLU A 45 21.20 20.80 38.33
N CYS A 46 20.25 20.73 37.39
CA CYS A 46 19.02 21.54 37.45
C CYS A 46 17.72 20.73 37.34
N GLY A 47 17.80 19.40 37.21
CA GLY A 47 16.62 18.54 37.10
C GLY A 47 15.88 18.64 35.76
N TYR A 48 16.39 19.36 34.77
CA TYR A 48 15.75 19.51 33.47
C TYR A 48 15.70 18.19 32.68
N ILE A 49 14.56 17.88 32.06
CA ILE A 49 14.32 16.60 31.40
C ILE A 49 14.17 16.74 29.88
N ARG A 50 14.90 15.91 29.13
CA ARG A 50 14.75 15.71 27.68
C ARG A 50 14.80 14.22 27.34
N ARG A 51 14.06 13.80 26.31
CA ARG A 51 14.03 12.38 25.89
C ARG A 51 15.23 12.00 25.01
N THR A 52 15.71 12.93 24.18
CA THR A 52 16.82 12.69 23.25
C THR A 52 18.18 13.11 23.83
N ARG A 53 19.22 12.28 23.62
CA ARG A 53 20.59 12.53 24.10
C ARG A 53 21.19 13.85 23.58
N ASN A 54 20.96 14.19 22.31
CA ASN A 54 21.51 15.41 21.71
C ASN A 54 21.00 16.67 22.42
N HIS A 55 19.71 16.73 22.76
CA HIS A 55 19.11 17.89 23.42
C HIS A 55 19.52 18.02 24.89
N ILE A 56 19.66 16.91 25.64
CA ILE A 56 20.16 17.01 27.03
C ILE A 56 21.63 17.43 27.05
N GLN A 57 22.44 16.94 26.09
CA GLN A 57 23.82 17.39 25.93
C GLN A 57 23.93 18.88 25.58
N GLN A 58 23.06 19.36 24.70
CA GLN A 58 23.01 20.79 24.35
C GLN A 58 22.66 21.64 25.58
N HIS A 59 21.67 21.23 26.36
CA HIS A 59 21.28 21.88 27.60
C HIS A 59 22.43 21.89 28.64
N CYS A 60 23.04 20.73 28.91
CA CYS A 60 24.18 20.67 29.84
C CYS A 60 25.35 21.52 29.34
N ARG A 61 25.56 21.63 28.01
CA ARG A 61 26.59 22.50 27.45
C ARG A 61 26.27 23.99 27.59
N SER A 62 25.02 24.41 27.38
CA SER A 62 24.63 25.83 27.39
C SER A 62 24.46 26.37 28.79
N GLU A 63 23.79 25.63 29.68
CA GLU A 63 23.43 26.10 31.03
C GLU A 63 24.50 25.76 32.07
N HIS A 64 25.21 24.64 31.89
CA HIS A 64 26.13 24.08 32.88
C HIS A 64 27.58 24.02 32.40
N GLY A 65 27.87 24.54 31.19
CA GLY A 65 29.21 24.54 30.62
C GLY A 65 29.79 23.13 30.41
N TRP A 66 28.95 22.10 30.34
CA TRP A 66 29.39 20.71 30.20
C TRP A 66 30.17 20.50 28.89
N VAL A 67 31.40 20.02 29.04
CA VAL A 67 32.27 19.65 27.93
C VAL A 67 32.31 18.13 27.85
N ASN A 68 32.09 17.59 26.64
CA ASN A 68 32.11 16.16 26.42
C ASN A 68 33.50 15.58 26.79
N PRO A 69 33.59 14.67 27.77
CA PRO A 69 34.88 14.08 28.17
C PRO A 69 35.52 13.22 27.07
N ARG A 70 34.80 12.88 26.00
CA ARG A 70 35.34 12.19 24.82
C ARG A 70 35.75 13.20 23.74
N GLY A 71 37.06 13.43 23.63
CA GLY A 71 37.66 14.19 22.52
C GLY A 71 37.56 13.47 21.17
N ARG A 72 37.58 14.23 20.07
CA ARG A 72 37.56 13.73 18.69
C ARG A 72 38.84 12.93 18.42
N GLY A 73 38.72 11.64 18.08
CA GLY A 73 39.81 10.87 17.44
C GLY A 73 40.33 9.59 18.11
N ARG A 74 39.79 9.10 19.23
CA ARG A 74 40.25 7.82 19.84
C ARG A 74 39.25 6.68 19.65
N LYS A 75 39.71 5.54 19.11
CA LYS A 75 38.91 4.29 19.03
C LYS A 75 38.49 3.83 20.44
N PRO A 76 37.26 3.33 20.64
CA PRO A 76 36.77 2.98 21.96
C PRO A 76 37.46 1.70 22.45
N GLY A 77 38.36 1.85 23.43
CA GLY A 77 38.84 0.74 24.24
C GLY A 77 37.73 0.30 25.20
N ARG A 78 37.63 -1.02 25.40
CA ARG A 78 36.69 -1.67 26.31
C ARG A 78 36.87 -1.12 27.73
N THR A 79 35.88 -0.41 28.25
CA THR A 79 35.79 0.00 29.67
C THR A 79 34.43 -0.47 30.20
N PRO A 80 34.30 -0.90 31.47
CA PRO A 80 33.08 -1.50 31.99
C PRO A 80 31.88 -0.54 31.95
N ALA A 81 30.68 -1.11 31.88
CA ALA A 81 29.44 -0.37 32.05
C ALA A 81 29.35 0.21 33.47
N GLY A 82 29.06 1.51 33.56
CA GLY A 82 28.93 2.25 34.82
C GLY A 82 30.15 3.12 35.14
N GLY A 83 30.13 4.38 34.71
CA GLY A 83 31.12 5.38 35.09
C GLY A 83 31.60 6.27 33.94
N LEU A 84 30.70 7.06 33.33
CA LEU A 84 31.04 8.02 32.27
C LEU A 84 30.83 9.48 32.66
N GLY A 85 30.77 9.83 33.95
CA GLY A 85 30.62 11.25 34.38
C GLY A 85 29.52 11.99 33.62
N GLU A 86 28.41 11.28 33.36
CA GLU A 86 27.31 11.82 32.55
C GLU A 86 26.58 12.87 33.39
N ALA A 87 26.42 14.09 32.86
CA ALA A 87 25.81 15.22 33.57
C ALA A 87 24.28 15.09 33.75
N TRP A 88 23.73 13.91 33.44
CA TRP A 88 22.31 13.58 33.51
C TRP A 88 22.13 12.11 33.88
N VAL A 89 20.96 11.77 34.42
CA VAL A 89 20.50 10.41 34.68
C VAL A 89 19.65 9.94 33.50
N ASP A 90 19.97 8.78 32.92
CA ASP A 90 19.20 8.13 31.86
C ASP A 90 18.12 7.21 32.44
N GLY A 91 17.03 6.98 31.69
CA GLY A 91 15.97 6.02 32.06
C GLY A 91 14.92 6.55 33.03
N VAL A 92 14.75 7.87 33.09
CA VAL A 92 13.75 8.52 33.96
C VAL A 92 12.37 8.46 33.30
N PHE A 93 11.37 8.02 34.05
CA PHE A 93 9.98 8.08 33.61
C PHE A 93 9.47 9.52 33.66
N CYS A 94 8.85 10.00 32.58
CA CYS A 94 8.40 11.39 32.48
C CYS A 94 7.08 11.56 31.72
N GLN A 95 6.37 12.65 32.03
CA GLN A 95 5.12 13.09 31.41
C GLN A 95 5.20 14.59 31.06
N ARG A 96 4.24 15.08 30.26
CA ARG A 96 4.03 16.52 29.97
C ARG A 96 2.54 16.82 29.91
N PHE A 97 2.14 18.05 30.23
CA PHE A 97 0.74 18.45 30.24
C PHE A 97 0.18 18.79 28.85
N GLY A 98 1.02 19.14 27.87
CA GLY A 98 0.54 19.56 26.55
C GLY A 98 1.60 19.59 25.46
N ARG A 99 1.15 19.92 24.25
CA ARG A 99 2.01 19.96 23.04
C ARG A 99 2.50 21.37 22.70
N ASP A 100 2.09 22.42 23.40
CA ASP A 100 2.47 23.79 23.03
C ASP A 100 2.85 24.65 24.24
N GLY A 101 3.77 25.60 24.01
CA GLY A 101 4.18 26.59 24.99
C GLY A 101 4.76 26.01 26.29
N ALA A 102 4.39 26.60 27.43
CA ALA A 102 4.89 26.18 28.75
C ALA A 102 4.52 24.73 29.11
N LEU A 103 3.42 24.20 28.57
CA LEU A 103 2.89 22.87 28.85
C LEU A 103 3.72 21.72 28.24
N GLN A 104 4.67 22.04 27.36
CA GLN A 104 5.61 21.07 26.79
C GLN A 104 6.70 20.60 27.77
N ARG A 105 6.87 21.28 28.90
CA ARG A 105 7.90 20.93 29.87
C ARG A 105 7.62 19.53 30.44
N LEU A 106 8.65 18.68 30.38
CA LEU A 106 8.63 17.34 30.93
C LEU A 106 8.89 17.40 32.44
N PHE A 107 8.17 16.59 33.20
CA PHE A 107 8.38 16.36 34.62
C PHE A 107 8.48 14.86 34.91
N GLU A 108 9.19 14.51 35.98
CA GLU A 108 9.46 13.13 36.37
C GLU A 108 8.25 12.50 37.06
N VAL A 109 7.99 11.22 36.77
CA VAL A 109 6.87 10.47 37.36
C VAL A 109 7.28 9.08 37.84
N ILE A 110 6.55 8.56 38.83
CA ILE A 110 6.64 7.15 39.23
C ILE A 110 5.70 6.34 38.32
N PRO A 111 6.19 5.30 37.62
CA PRO A 111 5.33 4.47 36.79
C PRO A 111 4.33 3.65 37.64
N PRO A 112 3.13 3.35 37.12
CA PRO A 112 2.21 2.43 37.78
C PRO A 112 2.80 1.01 37.84
N PRO A 113 2.41 0.18 38.82
CA PRO A 113 3.00 -1.14 39.09
C PRO A 113 2.91 -2.14 37.92
N ALA A 114 2.12 -1.87 36.87
CA ALA A 114 2.04 -2.71 35.67
C ALA A 114 3.22 -2.51 34.68
N ALA A 115 4.03 -1.46 34.82
CA ALA A 115 5.10 -1.12 33.87
C ALA A 115 6.49 -1.67 34.26
N THR A 116 6.61 -2.42 35.36
CA THR A 116 7.88 -3.03 35.82
C THR A 116 8.10 -4.47 35.34
N ALA A 117 7.13 -5.07 34.64
CA ALA A 117 7.28 -6.39 34.03
C ALA A 117 7.94 -6.28 32.64
N GLY A 118 9.25 -6.03 32.61
CA GLY A 118 9.98 -5.89 31.34
C GLY A 118 11.47 -5.62 31.50
N SER A 119 12.14 -6.24 32.47
CA SER A 119 13.60 -6.20 32.53
C SER A 119 14.18 -7.40 33.28
N ASP A 120 14.06 -8.59 32.69
CA ASP A 120 15.00 -9.67 33.02
C ASP A 120 16.15 -9.65 32.02
N ALA A 121 17.27 -9.17 32.54
CA ALA A 121 18.58 -9.26 31.92
C ALA A 121 19.09 -10.71 32.00
N GLN A 122 18.89 -11.48 30.92
CA GLN A 122 19.71 -12.65 30.63
C GLN A 122 20.45 -12.39 29.31
N GLY A 123 21.71 -11.97 29.40
CA GLY A 123 22.53 -11.71 28.22
C GLY A 123 22.82 -13.00 27.44
N PRO A 124 22.69 -13.01 26.10
CA PRO A 124 23.23 -14.10 25.32
C PRO A 124 24.74 -13.93 25.22
N GLY A 125 25.45 -14.98 25.62
CA GLY A 125 26.89 -15.10 25.45
C GLY A 125 27.30 -14.91 23.99
N ARG A 126 28.53 -14.44 23.83
CA ARG A 126 29.27 -14.39 22.56
C ARG A 126 29.11 -15.69 21.76
N GLY A 127 28.28 -15.64 20.73
CA GLY A 127 28.35 -16.48 19.55
C GLY A 127 28.47 -15.55 18.35
N GLU A 128 29.56 -15.65 17.61
CA GLU A 128 29.81 -14.86 16.40
C GLU A 128 28.73 -15.22 15.36
N CYS A 129 27.76 -14.33 15.16
CA CYS A 129 26.82 -14.43 14.04
C CYS A 129 27.27 -13.42 12.98
N GLY A 130 27.77 -13.93 11.85
CA GLY A 130 28.25 -13.10 10.75
C GLY A 130 27.15 -12.22 10.14
N PRO A 131 27.51 -11.24 9.30
CA PRO A 131 26.62 -10.21 8.74
C PRO A 131 25.41 -10.73 7.93
N ARG A 132 25.32 -12.04 7.66
CA ARG A 132 24.13 -12.68 7.05
C ARG A 132 22.99 -12.93 8.05
N GLY A 133 23.28 -13.21 9.32
CA GLY A 133 22.26 -13.51 10.35
C GLY A 133 21.49 -12.27 10.82
N ALA A 134 22.15 -11.11 10.89
CA ALA A 134 21.51 -9.85 11.28
C ALA A 134 20.48 -9.36 10.23
N ARG A 135 20.74 -9.59 8.94
CA ARG A 135 19.83 -9.21 7.86
C ARG A 135 18.58 -10.08 7.82
N ALA A 136 18.72 -11.39 8.06
CA ALA A 136 17.60 -12.32 8.19
C ALA A 136 16.73 -12.02 9.43
N ALA A 137 17.34 -11.68 10.56
CA ALA A 137 16.61 -11.31 11.78
C ALA A 137 15.83 -10.00 11.61
N ILE A 138 16.39 -9.01 10.92
CA ILE A 138 15.71 -7.75 10.59
C ILE A 138 14.55 -8.00 9.61
N GLN A 139 14.77 -8.81 8.57
CA GLN A 139 13.74 -9.18 7.61
C GLN A 139 12.57 -9.92 8.29
N ALA A 140 12.86 -10.89 9.17
CA ALA A 140 11.85 -11.62 9.93
C ALA A 140 11.07 -10.71 10.89
N GLN A 141 11.71 -9.70 11.49
CA GLN A 141 11.02 -8.70 12.31
C GLN A 141 10.09 -7.80 11.46
N PHE A 142 10.51 -7.44 10.24
CA PHE A 142 9.66 -6.68 9.32
C PHE A 142 8.47 -7.51 8.83
N GLU A 143 8.66 -8.79 8.53
CA GLU A 143 7.60 -9.72 8.13
C GLU A 143 6.63 -10.02 9.28
N ALA A 144 7.12 -10.12 10.52
CA ALA A 144 6.29 -10.26 11.70
C ALA A 144 5.45 -9.00 11.96
N LEU A 145 6.04 -7.81 11.78
CA LEU A 145 5.30 -6.55 11.87
C LEU A 145 4.27 -6.41 10.76
N ALA A 146 4.57 -6.85 9.54
CA ALA A 146 3.64 -6.86 8.41
C ALA A 146 2.46 -7.81 8.65
N ARG A 147 2.71 -9.00 9.21
CA ARG A 147 1.67 -9.95 9.63
C ARG A 147 0.81 -9.40 10.76
N ALA A 148 1.41 -8.80 11.79
CA ALA A 148 0.66 -8.19 12.89
C ALA A 148 -0.20 -6.99 12.44
N ILE A 149 0.22 -6.25 11.41
CA ILE A 149 -0.61 -5.21 10.79
C ILE A 149 -1.77 -5.86 10.03
N LYS A 150 -1.49 -6.88 9.20
CA LYS A 150 -2.53 -7.62 8.45
C LYS A 150 -3.58 -8.23 9.39
N GLU A 151 -3.13 -8.87 10.47
CA GLU A 151 -3.99 -9.49 11.50
C GLU A 151 -4.80 -8.44 12.26
N LYS A 152 -4.25 -7.26 12.52
CA LYS A 152 -5.00 -6.13 13.09
C LYS A 152 -6.01 -5.54 12.12
N ASP A 153 -5.66 -5.44 10.84
CA ASP A 153 -6.56 -4.95 9.80
C ASP A 153 -7.69 -5.98 9.55
N GLU A 154 -7.40 -7.28 9.59
CA GLU A 154 -8.36 -8.40 9.51
C GLU A 154 -9.26 -8.47 10.75
N ALA A 155 -8.71 -8.33 11.96
CA ALA A 155 -9.49 -8.29 13.20
C ALA A 155 -10.35 -7.02 13.31
N ALA A 156 -9.88 -5.88 12.79
CA ALA A 156 -10.69 -4.67 12.66
C ALA A 156 -11.80 -4.85 11.61
N ALA A 157 -11.55 -5.55 10.50
CA ALA A 157 -12.57 -5.88 9.52
C ALA A 157 -13.64 -6.84 10.11
N ALA A 158 -13.24 -7.81 10.94
CA ALA A 158 -14.15 -8.75 11.59
C ALA A 158 -15.05 -8.09 12.66
N LEU A 159 -14.50 -7.14 13.44
CA LEU A 159 -15.26 -6.39 14.46
C LEU A 159 -16.32 -5.44 13.87
N ILE A 160 -16.28 -5.19 12.55
CA ILE A 160 -17.16 -4.25 11.84
C ILE A 160 -18.12 -5.04 10.92
N GLY A 161 -18.33 -6.35 11.15
CA GLY A 161 -19.16 -7.20 10.29
C GLY A 161 -20.58 -6.66 10.03
N GLU A 162 -21.26 -6.14 11.04
CA GLU A 162 -22.63 -5.59 10.91
C GLU A 162 -22.67 -4.16 10.35
N GLN A 163 -21.78 -3.28 10.82
CA GLN A 163 -21.70 -1.90 10.29
C GLN A 163 -21.06 -1.85 8.89
N SER A 164 -20.35 -2.89 8.46
CA SER A 164 -19.75 -3.02 7.14
C SER A 164 -20.78 -3.35 6.07
N ARG A 165 -21.86 -4.07 6.34
CA ARG A 165 -22.90 -4.32 5.31
C ARG A 165 -23.52 -3.00 4.85
N LEU A 166 -23.99 -2.18 5.80
CA LEU A 166 -24.58 -0.87 5.51
C LEU A 166 -23.54 0.19 5.06
N SER A 167 -22.34 0.21 5.66
CA SER A 167 -21.32 1.22 5.28
C SER A 167 -20.57 0.85 4.00
N ALA A 168 -20.27 -0.43 3.73
CA ALA A 168 -19.72 -0.88 2.44
C ALA A 168 -20.69 -0.55 1.32
N ASN A 169 -21.99 -0.68 1.54
CA ASN A 169 -23.00 -0.30 0.55
C ASN A 169 -22.98 1.23 0.29
N MET A 170 -22.86 2.09 1.31
CA MET A 170 -22.93 3.55 1.10
C MET A 170 -21.74 4.17 0.33
N TRP A 171 -20.49 3.79 0.63
CA TRP A 171 -19.35 4.39 -0.08
C TRP A 171 -19.18 3.81 -1.48
N VAL A 172 -19.47 2.51 -1.67
CA VAL A 172 -19.42 1.83 -2.97
C VAL A 172 -20.53 2.36 -3.90
N ARG A 173 -21.73 2.60 -3.37
CA ARG A 173 -22.81 3.31 -4.10
C ARG A 173 -22.35 4.69 -4.55
N ARG A 174 -21.73 5.45 -3.65
CA ARG A 174 -21.23 6.80 -3.97
C ARG A 174 -20.13 6.79 -5.04
N THR A 175 -19.31 5.75 -5.10
CA THR A 175 -18.26 5.66 -6.12
C THR A 175 -18.76 5.16 -7.47
N GLY A 176 -20.00 4.66 -7.57
CA GLY A 176 -20.58 4.16 -8.83
C GLY A 176 -19.95 2.86 -9.35
N TRP A 177 -19.21 2.14 -8.52
CA TRP A 177 -18.49 0.93 -8.96
C TRP A 177 -19.41 -0.25 -9.31
N PRO A 178 -20.52 -0.51 -8.60
CA PRO A 178 -21.45 -1.57 -8.96
C PRO A 178 -21.98 -1.36 -10.38
N ARG A 179 -22.48 -0.17 -10.66
CA ARG A 179 -22.98 0.23 -11.98
C ARG A 179 -21.92 0.09 -13.07
N HIS A 180 -20.68 0.54 -12.83
CA HIS A 180 -19.59 0.45 -13.80
C HIS A 180 -19.14 -0.99 -14.10
N LEU A 181 -19.21 -1.88 -13.11
CA LEU A 181 -18.75 -3.27 -13.22
C LEU A 181 -19.91 -4.27 -13.29
N HIS A 182 -21.13 -3.79 -13.55
CA HIS A 182 -22.33 -4.61 -13.65
C HIS A 182 -22.21 -5.63 -14.80
N GLY A 183 -22.72 -6.85 -14.59
CA GLY A 183 -22.67 -7.94 -15.56
C GLY A 183 -21.29 -8.57 -15.79
N PHE A 184 -20.22 -8.02 -15.23
CA PHE A 184 -18.90 -8.64 -15.30
C PHE A 184 -18.70 -9.73 -14.27
N ASP A 185 -17.97 -10.77 -14.66
CA ASP A 185 -17.48 -11.74 -13.70
C ASP A 185 -16.43 -11.08 -12.78
N ARG A 186 -16.78 -10.99 -11.49
CA ARG A 186 -15.96 -10.35 -10.46
C ARG A 186 -14.66 -11.13 -10.19
N GLU A 187 -14.68 -12.46 -10.26
CA GLU A 187 -13.49 -13.28 -10.05
C GLU A 187 -12.51 -13.12 -11.21
N TRP A 188 -13.02 -13.13 -12.43
CA TRP A 188 -12.23 -12.87 -13.63
C TRP A 188 -11.63 -11.47 -13.59
N LEU A 189 -12.42 -10.43 -13.31
CA LEU A 189 -11.92 -9.06 -13.17
C LEU A 189 -10.82 -8.97 -12.10
N ALA A 190 -11.03 -9.58 -10.93
CA ALA A 190 -10.02 -9.62 -9.88
C ALA A 190 -8.74 -10.33 -10.35
N SER A 191 -8.85 -11.40 -11.15
CA SER A 191 -7.71 -12.11 -11.73
C SER A 191 -6.84 -11.23 -12.64
N THR A 192 -7.44 -10.27 -13.36
CA THR A 192 -6.71 -9.37 -14.24
C THR A 192 -5.78 -8.39 -13.52
N THR A 193 -5.94 -8.20 -12.20
CA THR A 193 -5.09 -7.32 -11.38
C THR A 193 -3.89 -8.04 -10.78
N LYS A 194 -3.83 -9.38 -10.90
CA LYS A 194 -2.76 -10.20 -10.30
C LYS A 194 -1.42 -9.90 -10.95
N ARG A 195 -0.35 -9.94 -10.16
CA ARG A 195 1.01 -9.83 -10.70
C ARG A 195 1.31 -11.09 -11.55
N PRO A 196 1.98 -10.98 -12.70
CA PRO A 196 2.42 -12.15 -13.46
C PRO A 196 3.40 -12.99 -12.63
N ASP A 197 3.23 -14.30 -12.66
CA ASP A 197 4.15 -15.24 -12.02
C ASP A 197 5.44 -15.29 -12.85
N THR A 198 6.54 -14.80 -12.28
CA THR A 198 7.85 -14.98 -12.91
C THR A 198 8.32 -16.38 -12.53
N GLU A 199 8.12 -17.37 -13.40
CA GLU A 199 8.78 -18.67 -13.24
C GLU A 199 10.30 -18.47 -13.35
N GLU A 200 10.96 -18.22 -12.21
CA GLU A 200 12.40 -18.46 -12.09
C GLU A 200 12.61 -19.96 -12.31
N GLY A 201 13.09 -20.32 -13.49
CA GLY A 201 13.24 -21.69 -13.96
C GLY A 201 13.73 -22.67 -12.90
N THR A 202 12.80 -23.45 -12.36
CA THR A 202 13.09 -24.75 -11.78
C THR A 202 13.56 -25.64 -12.91
N THR A 203 14.87 -25.59 -13.14
CA THR A 203 15.62 -26.65 -13.82
C THR A 203 15.42 -27.92 -12.99
N SER A 204 14.35 -28.64 -13.28
CA SER A 204 14.23 -30.05 -12.94
C SER A 204 15.36 -30.75 -13.70
N GLY A 205 16.47 -30.97 -12.99
CA GLY A 205 17.54 -31.83 -13.42
C GLY A 205 17.00 -33.25 -13.55
N GLY A 206 16.35 -33.52 -14.68
CA GLY A 206 16.03 -34.86 -15.14
C GLY A 206 17.34 -35.61 -15.35
N SER A 207 17.65 -36.45 -14.37
CA SER A 207 18.75 -37.41 -14.40
C SER A 207 18.76 -38.13 -15.76
N ARG A 208 19.76 -37.83 -16.58
CA ARG A 208 20.04 -38.57 -17.82
C ARG A 208 20.46 -39.98 -17.43
N GLY A 209 19.48 -40.88 -17.38
CA GLY A 209 19.69 -42.32 -17.37
C GLY A 209 20.47 -42.70 -18.63
N HIS A 210 21.66 -43.23 -18.41
CA HIS A 210 22.51 -43.83 -19.43
C HIS A 210 21.82 -45.12 -19.92
N GLY A 211 21.04 -45.02 -21.00
CA GLY A 211 20.41 -46.14 -21.67
C GLY A 211 21.39 -46.78 -22.65
N ASP A 212 21.77 -48.02 -22.33
CA ASP A 212 22.59 -48.91 -23.13
C ASP A 212 21.94 -49.21 -24.49
N ARG A 213 22.80 -49.43 -25.49
CA ARG A 213 22.43 -49.78 -26.86
C ARG A 213 21.86 -51.19 -26.88
N ASP A 214 20.68 -51.38 -27.47
CA ASP A 214 20.37 -52.64 -28.15
C ASP A 214 19.73 -52.39 -29.51
N GLN A 215 20.23 -53.12 -30.49
CA GLN A 215 19.88 -53.05 -31.90
C GLN A 215 18.80 -54.10 -32.20
N GLY A 216 17.73 -53.73 -32.90
CA GLY A 216 16.91 -54.75 -33.56
C GLY A 216 15.59 -54.31 -34.17
N ARG A 217 15.53 -54.44 -35.51
CA ARG A 217 14.35 -54.77 -36.35
C ARG A 217 13.33 -53.67 -36.63
N ASP A 218 13.26 -53.26 -37.90
CA ASP A 218 12.33 -53.72 -38.97
C ASP A 218 10.98 -53.01 -38.82
N ARG A 219 10.77 -51.97 -39.66
CA ARG A 219 9.91 -51.98 -40.87
C ARG A 219 8.42 -51.77 -40.55
N ASP A 220 7.85 -50.86 -41.32
CA ASP A 220 6.42 -50.61 -41.54
C ASP A 220 5.67 -49.80 -40.47
N ARG A 221 5.80 -48.46 -40.53
CA ARG A 221 4.68 -47.56 -40.20
C ARG A 221 4.80 -46.14 -40.76
N ASP A 222 5.27 -46.01 -42.00
CA ASP A 222 4.92 -44.84 -42.81
C ASP A 222 3.45 -45.05 -43.25
N GLU A 223 2.53 -44.18 -42.81
CA GLU A 223 1.10 -44.04 -43.21
C GLU A 223 0.12 -43.77 -42.04
N ALA A 224 0.60 -43.33 -40.86
CA ALA A 224 -0.28 -42.86 -39.79
C ALA A 224 0.11 -41.50 -39.17
N GLU A 225 1.07 -40.78 -39.77
CA GLU A 225 1.55 -39.49 -39.25
C GLU A 225 1.05 -38.26 -40.02
N GLU A 226 0.25 -38.42 -41.10
CA GLU A 226 -0.23 -37.27 -41.88
C GLU A 226 -1.66 -36.78 -41.52
N GLU A 227 -2.41 -37.48 -40.66
CA GLU A 227 -3.75 -37.04 -40.23
C GLU A 227 -3.82 -36.53 -38.79
N ALA A 228 -2.74 -36.62 -38.00
CA ALA A 228 -2.67 -36.03 -36.66
C ALA A 228 -2.16 -34.57 -36.65
N SER A 229 -1.65 -34.07 -37.77
CA SER A 229 -1.01 -32.75 -37.87
C SER A 229 -1.93 -31.61 -38.34
N ARG A 230 -3.25 -31.85 -38.46
CA ARG A 230 -4.20 -30.85 -39.00
C ARG A 230 -5.20 -30.26 -37.99
N SER A 231 -5.11 -30.61 -36.71
CA SER A 231 -6.08 -30.13 -35.70
C SER A 231 -5.48 -29.74 -34.34
N GLY A 232 -4.15 -29.70 -34.19
CA GLY A 232 -3.48 -29.34 -32.92
C GLY A 232 -2.55 -28.12 -32.99
N GLY A 233 -2.60 -27.33 -34.08
CA GLY A 233 -1.67 -26.24 -34.32
C GLY A 233 -2.14 -24.84 -33.89
N GLU A 234 -3.46 -24.62 -33.77
CA GLU A 234 -4.01 -23.29 -33.45
C GLU A 234 -3.93 -22.98 -31.95
N ASP A 235 -4.27 -23.94 -31.08
CA ASP A 235 -4.29 -23.75 -29.63
C ASP A 235 -2.89 -23.55 -29.02
N ALA A 236 -1.87 -24.25 -29.53
CA ALA A 236 -0.49 -24.10 -29.06
C ALA A 236 0.08 -22.70 -29.34
N SER A 237 -0.29 -22.09 -30.47
CA SER A 237 0.17 -20.74 -30.82
C SER A 237 -0.44 -19.65 -29.94
N ALA A 238 -1.72 -19.79 -29.57
CA ALA A 238 -2.39 -18.83 -28.70
C ALA A 238 -1.87 -18.89 -27.25
N ASP A 239 -1.53 -20.09 -26.77
CA ASP A 239 -0.90 -20.27 -25.46
C ASP A 239 0.51 -19.66 -25.42
N ASP A 240 1.29 -19.80 -26.50
CA ASP A 240 2.61 -19.18 -26.64
C ASP A 240 2.53 -17.64 -26.68
N ASP A 241 1.61 -17.06 -27.46
CA ASP A 241 1.39 -15.60 -27.53
C ASP A 241 0.98 -15.02 -26.16
N LYS A 242 0.13 -15.76 -25.43
CA LYS A 242 -0.30 -15.37 -24.08
C LYS A 242 0.85 -15.43 -23.09
N ALA A 243 1.68 -16.48 -23.15
CA ALA A 243 2.87 -16.61 -22.29
C ALA A 243 3.87 -15.47 -22.55
N GLU A 244 4.10 -15.11 -23.82
CA GLU A 244 4.95 -13.99 -24.20
C GLU A 244 4.39 -12.65 -23.67
N SER A 245 3.08 -12.43 -23.81
CA SER A 245 2.41 -11.25 -23.26
C SER A 245 2.53 -11.14 -21.73
N GLU A 246 2.38 -12.25 -20.99
CA GLU A 246 2.57 -12.27 -19.54
C GLU A 246 4.04 -12.05 -19.15
N ALA A 247 5.00 -12.56 -19.93
CA ALA A 247 6.42 -12.28 -19.75
C ALA A 247 6.75 -10.78 -19.95
N ALA A 248 6.15 -10.15 -20.97
CA ALA A 248 6.29 -8.71 -21.21
C ALA A 248 5.69 -7.91 -20.05
N LEU A 249 4.52 -8.31 -19.56
CA LEU A 249 3.89 -7.71 -18.39
C LEU A 249 4.77 -7.85 -17.13
N ALA A 250 5.52 -8.94 -16.97
CA ALA A 250 6.44 -9.10 -15.85
C ALA A 250 7.60 -8.08 -15.90
N ILE A 251 8.14 -7.82 -17.10
CA ILE A 251 9.15 -6.78 -17.32
C ILE A 251 8.57 -5.39 -17.00
N VAL A 252 7.37 -5.09 -17.51
CA VAL A 252 6.67 -3.83 -17.25
C VAL A 252 6.39 -3.65 -15.77
N SER A 253 5.94 -4.69 -15.07
CA SER A 253 5.67 -4.65 -13.63
C SER A 253 6.91 -4.27 -12.82
N LEU A 254 8.07 -4.84 -13.16
CA LEU A 254 9.34 -4.47 -12.54
C LEU A 254 9.76 -3.04 -12.90
N ALA A 255 9.53 -2.60 -14.13
CA ALA A 255 9.83 -1.24 -14.56
C ALA A 255 8.93 -0.21 -13.86
N VAL A 256 7.64 -0.49 -13.68
CA VAL A 256 6.70 0.31 -12.88
C VAL A 256 7.23 0.50 -11.47
N GLU A 257 7.68 -0.57 -10.81
CA GLU A 257 8.29 -0.46 -9.49
C GLU A 257 9.50 0.48 -9.52
N ARG A 258 10.44 0.25 -10.44
CA ARG A 258 11.65 1.09 -10.56
C ARG A 258 11.33 2.57 -10.80
N VAL A 259 10.39 2.89 -11.69
CA VAL A 259 9.91 4.26 -11.93
C VAL A 259 9.43 4.90 -10.64
N ILE A 260 8.59 4.19 -9.87
CA ILE A 260 8.04 4.70 -8.61
C ILE A 260 9.14 4.93 -7.56
N TRP A 261 10.11 4.03 -7.45
CA TRP A 261 11.28 4.21 -6.57
C TRP A 261 12.16 5.39 -7.00
N ARG A 262 12.39 5.57 -8.31
CA ARG A 262 13.11 6.73 -8.84
C ARG A 262 12.34 8.03 -8.58
N ALA A 263 11.02 8.00 -8.74
CA ALA A 263 10.13 9.12 -8.47
C ALA A 263 10.14 9.52 -6.99
N GLN A 264 10.13 8.56 -6.08
CA GLN A 264 10.28 8.81 -4.65
C GLN A 264 11.60 9.50 -4.32
N LYS A 265 12.72 9.00 -4.86
CA LYS A 265 14.05 9.60 -4.67
C LYS A 265 14.10 11.03 -5.22
N ALA A 266 13.50 11.28 -6.38
CA ALA A 266 13.44 12.60 -6.98
C ALA A 266 12.55 13.59 -6.20
N SER A 267 11.54 13.09 -5.49
CA SER A 267 10.55 13.91 -4.77
C SER A 267 11.04 14.46 -3.43
N GLN A 268 12.32 14.26 -3.08
CA GLN A 268 12.90 14.86 -1.88
C GLN A 268 13.08 16.37 -2.05
N ALA A 269 12.78 17.15 -1.01
CA ALA A 269 12.91 18.61 -1.02
C ALA A 269 14.35 19.09 -1.33
N SER A 270 15.35 18.28 -1.03
CA SER A 270 16.76 18.51 -1.39
C SER A 270 17.04 18.41 -2.90
N VAL A 271 16.19 17.72 -3.66
CA VAL A 271 16.38 17.44 -5.09
C VAL A 271 15.56 18.42 -5.95
N VAL A 272 14.24 18.42 -5.79
CA VAL A 272 13.33 19.30 -6.58
C VAL A 272 13.18 20.70 -5.97
N GLY A 273 13.65 20.91 -4.75
CA GLY A 273 13.51 22.17 -4.02
C GLY A 273 12.20 22.25 -3.22
N SER A 274 12.22 23.01 -2.14
CA SER A 274 11.07 23.14 -1.22
C SER A 274 9.81 23.67 -1.90
N ALA A 275 9.95 24.61 -2.85
CA ALA A 275 8.81 25.22 -3.54
C ALA A 275 7.96 24.18 -4.29
N ALA A 276 8.58 23.25 -5.00
CA ALA A 276 7.87 22.20 -5.75
C ALA A 276 7.13 21.23 -4.80
N VAL A 277 7.79 20.85 -3.71
CA VAL A 277 7.24 19.92 -2.70
C VAL A 277 6.09 20.55 -1.91
N HIS A 278 6.09 21.87 -1.71
CA HIS A 278 4.93 22.59 -1.17
C HIS A 278 3.80 22.72 -2.20
N TYR A 279 4.14 23.01 -3.47
CA TYR A 279 3.16 23.20 -4.54
C TYR A 279 2.30 21.95 -4.74
N ILE A 280 2.93 20.76 -4.79
CA ILE A 280 2.25 19.50 -5.07
C ILE A 280 1.35 19.02 -3.91
N GLU A 281 1.63 19.45 -2.69
CA GLU A 281 0.86 19.06 -1.50
C GLU A 281 -0.35 19.98 -1.25
N ARG A 282 -0.54 21.02 -2.05
CA ARG A 282 -1.70 21.91 -1.90
C ARG A 282 -3.00 21.14 -2.11
N ARG A 283 -3.93 21.33 -1.17
CA ARG A 283 -5.24 20.69 -1.17
C ARG A 283 -6.22 21.35 -2.14
N GLU A 284 -6.12 22.65 -2.31
CA GLU A 284 -6.93 23.43 -3.25
C GLU A 284 -6.07 23.85 -4.44
N VAL A 285 -6.57 23.61 -5.65
CA VAL A 285 -5.96 24.10 -6.88
C VAL A 285 -5.94 25.63 -6.81
N GLY A 286 -4.74 26.22 -6.81
CA GLY A 286 -4.58 27.68 -6.73
C GLY A 286 -4.53 28.27 -5.31
N GLY A 287 -4.54 27.46 -4.25
CA GLY A 287 -4.40 27.98 -2.87
C GLY A 287 -3.05 28.66 -2.63
N ASP A 288 -3.05 29.78 -1.89
CA ASP A 288 -1.88 30.63 -1.67
C ASP A 288 -0.76 29.95 -0.86
N SER A 289 -1.09 28.96 -0.03
CA SER A 289 -0.10 28.23 0.77
C SER A 289 -0.56 26.84 1.19
N ASN A 290 0.41 26.02 1.62
CA ASN A 290 0.18 24.79 2.36
C ASN A 290 1.11 24.74 3.58
N GLU A 291 0.60 24.25 4.70
CA GLU A 291 1.31 24.24 5.99
C GLU A 291 2.54 23.33 5.98
N LYS A 292 2.51 22.23 5.21
CA LYS A 292 3.56 21.20 5.23
C LYS A 292 4.01 20.81 3.83
N PRO A 293 5.32 20.57 3.62
CA PRO A 293 5.80 19.99 2.37
C PRO A 293 5.28 18.56 2.20
N PHE A 294 5.06 18.13 0.95
CA PHE A 294 4.85 16.73 0.60
C PHE A 294 5.95 15.83 1.18
N ASN A 295 5.54 14.76 1.87
CA ASN A 295 6.46 13.81 2.46
C ASN A 295 6.71 12.61 1.52
N ALA A 296 7.78 12.70 0.74
CA ALA A 296 8.26 11.58 -0.09
C ALA A 296 9.02 10.49 0.70
N GLY A 297 9.29 10.70 2.00
CA GLY A 297 10.08 9.81 2.86
C GLY A 297 9.35 8.54 3.32
N GLN A 298 8.56 7.92 2.44
CA GLN A 298 7.88 6.67 2.70
C GLN A 298 8.88 5.54 2.99
N LYS A 299 8.55 4.68 3.95
CA LYS A 299 9.40 3.53 4.30
C LYS A 299 9.40 2.52 3.16
N GLY A 300 10.47 1.72 3.05
CA GLY A 300 10.60 0.73 1.98
C GLY A 300 9.43 -0.26 1.90
N ALA A 301 8.93 -0.73 3.05
CA ALA A 301 7.74 -1.60 3.09
C ALA A 301 6.47 -0.92 2.56
N THR A 302 6.30 0.39 2.81
CA THR A 302 5.20 1.17 2.23
C THR A 302 5.37 1.30 0.73
N MET A 303 6.59 1.53 0.25
CA MET A 303 6.85 1.67 -1.18
C MET A 303 6.58 0.39 -1.96
N VAL A 304 6.89 -0.79 -1.39
CA VAL A 304 6.52 -2.08 -1.98
C VAL A 304 5.00 -2.20 -2.14
N LYS A 305 4.23 -1.83 -1.10
CA LYS A 305 2.77 -1.84 -1.18
C LYS A 305 2.26 -0.85 -2.23
N TYR A 306 2.81 0.36 -2.25
CA TYR A 306 2.37 1.41 -3.15
C TYR A 306 2.68 1.08 -4.61
N SER A 307 3.87 0.54 -4.89
CA SER A 307 4.23 0.12 -6.25
C SER A 307 3.40 -1.08 -6.71
N ALA A 308 3.06 -2.00 -5.80
CA ALA A 308 2.18 -3.13 -6.13
C ALA A 308 0.79 -2.67 -6.58
N VAL A 309 0.20 -1.64 -5.95
CA VAL A 309 -1.09 -1.09 -6.38
C VAL A 309 -1.03 -0.57 -7.82
N TRP A 310 0.00 0.21 -8.17
CA TRP A 310 0.17 0.73 -9.54
C TRP A 310 0.49 -0.38 -10.55
N ALA A 311 1.26 -1.39 -10.15
CA ALA A 311 1.51 -2.56 -10.98
C ALA A 311 0.23 -3.36 -11.24
N SER A 312 -0.66 -3.49 -10.24
CA SER A 312 -1.96 -4.15 -10.43
C SER A 312 -2.89 -3.38 -11.36
N VAL A 313 -2.90 -2.03 -11.30
CA VAL A 313 -3.64 -1.20 -12.28
C VAL A 313 -3.06 -1.41 -13.69
N MET A 314 -1.73 -1.33 -13.83
CA MET A 314 -1.07 -1.58 -15.11
C MET A 314 -1.38 -2.99 -15.65
N ALA A 315 -1.40 -4.01 -14.79
CA ALA A 315 -1.72 -5.37 -15.16
C ALA A 315 -3.17 -5.53 -15.65
N HIS A 316 -4.13 -4.89 -14.97
CA HIS A 316 -5.52 -4.88 -15.43
C HIS A 316 -5.64 -4.24 -16.81
N ILE A 317 -5.03 -3.07 -17.00
CA ILE A 317 -5.01 -2.37 -18.28
C ILE A 317 -4.37 -3.24 -19.36
N TRP A 318 -3.19 -3.82 -19.09
CA TRP A 318 -2.47 -4.69 -20.03
C TRP A 318 -3.28 -5.90 -20.48
N ARG A 319 -4.04 -6.51 -19.57
CA ARG A 319 -4.86 -7.68 -19.90
C ARG A 319 -6.17 -7.34 -20.59
N THR A 320 -6.65 -6.10 -20.50
CA THR A 320 -8.00 -5.76 -20.99
C THR A 320 -8.01 -4.77 -22.15
N TRP A 321 -6.94 -4.01 -22.41
CA TRP A 321 -6.91 -2.93 -23.42
C TRP A 321 -7.20 -3.37 -24.87
N HIS A 322 -7.06 -4.67 -25.17
CA HIS A 322 -7.32 -5.21 -26.50
C HIS A 322 -8.77 -5.67 -26.68
N LEU A 323 -9.50 -5.84 -25.57
CA LEU A 323 -10.91 -6.24 -25.56
C LEU A 323 -11.80 -5.05 -25.90
N ASP A 324 -12.94 -5.31 -26.53
CA ASP A 324 -13.93 -4.28 -26.84
C ASP A 324 -14.59 -3.76 -25.54
N PRO A 325 -14.76 -2.43 -25.39
CA PRO A 325 -15.46 -1.87 -24.23
C PRO A 325 -16.95 -2.20 -24.30
N VAL A 326 -17.59 -2.42 -23.15
CA VAL A 326 -19.06 -2.45 -23.05
C VAL A 326 -19.62 -1.06 -23.36
N GLU A 327 -20.56 -0.95 -24.31
CA GLU A 327 -21.16 0.33 -24.69
C GLU A 327 -22.17 0.80 -23.63
N GLU A 328 -22.17 2.11 -23.35
CA GLU A 328 -22.93 2.78 -22.28
C GLU A 328 -24.47 2.53 -22.34
N ALA A 329 -25.03 2.08 -23.46
CA ALA A 329 -26.47 1.82 -23.60
C ALA A 329 -26.99 0.65 -22.74
N ALA A 330 -26.09 -0.23 -22.27
CA ALA A 330 -26.44 -1.28 -21.32
C ALA A 330 -26.57 -0.76 -19.86
N GLU A 331 -26.15 0.49 -19.59
CA GLU A 331 -26.21 1.08 -18.24
C GLU A 331 -27.64 1.50 -17.84
N GLU A 332 -28.53 1.79 -18.79
CA GLU A 332 -29.94 2.10 -18.52
C GLU A 332 -30.75 0.84 -18.20
N GLU A 333 -30.52 -0.27 -18.91
CA GLU A 333 -31.14 -1.57 -18.59
C GLU A 333 -30.57 -2.17 -17.28
N ALA A 334 -29.30 -1.88 -16.95
CA ALA A 334 -28.70 -2.26 -15.67
C ALA A 334 -29.36 -1.53 -14.48
N ALA A 335 -29.75 -0.26 -14.63
CA ALA A 335 -30.44 0.48 -13.57
C ALA A 335 -31.85 -0.05 -13.27
N GLU A 336 -32.53 -0.67 -14.25
CA GLU A 336 -33.82 -1.32 -14.05
C GLU A 336 -33.67 -2.70 -13.39
N GLY A 337 -32.64 -3.47 -13.75
CA GLY A 337 -32.31 -4.73 -13.07
C GLY A 337 -31.80 -4.56 -11.64
N GLU A 338 -31.09 -3.46 -11.35
CA GLU A 338 -30.62 -3.09 -10.01
C GLU A 338 -31.79 -2.88 -9.03
N ALA A 339 -32.93 -2.33 -9.47
CA ALA A 339 -34.09 -2.17 -8.61
C ALA A 339 -34.72 -3.53 -8.21
N GLU A 340 -34.69 -4.50 -9.12
CA GLU A 340 -35.26 -5.83 -8.90
C GLU A 340 -34.34 -6.72 -8.04
N GLU A 341 -33.01 -6.63 -8.22
CA GLU A 341 -32.04 -7.32 -7.33
C GLU A 341 -31.96 -6.66 -5.94
N GLU A 342 -32.09 -5.32 -5.84
CA GLU A 342 -32.14 -4.63 -4.53
C GLU A 342 -33.39 -4.97 -3.73
N GLU A 343 -34.56 -5.11 -4.37
CA GLU A 343 -35.77 -5.60 -3.69
C GLU A 343 -35.57 -7.04 -3.18
N ALA A 344 -34.88 -7.90 -3.94
CA ALA A 344 -34.61 -9.27 -3.52
C ALA A 344 -33.57 -9.37 -2.37
N GLU A 345 -32.48 -8.60 -2.42
CA GLU A 345 -31.47 -8.59 -1.34
C GLU A 345 -31.98 -7.96 -0.04
N GLU A 346 -32.88 -6.95 -0.12
CA GLU A 346 -33.55 -6.38 1.06
C GLU A 346 -34.55 -7.37 1.67
N GLU A 347 -35.34 -8.08 0.85
CA GLU A 347 -36.23 -9.17 1.31
C GLU A 347 -35.45 -10.30 1.99
N GLU A 348 -34.35 -10.78 1.40
CA GLU A 348 -33.52 -11.83 2.02
C GLU A 348 -32.83 -11.39 3.32
N ALA A 349 -32.51 -10.09 3.47
CA ALA A 349 -31.92 -9.55 4.68
C ALA A 349 -32.96 -9.41 5.82
N GLU A 350 -34.20 -9.01 5.49
CA GLU A 350 -35.30 -8.98 6.45
C GLU A 350 -35.67 -10.39 6.93
N GLU A 351 -35.73 -11.38 6.03
CA GLU A 351 -35.98 -12.80 6.39
C GLU A 351 -34.89 -13.36 7.33
N GLN A 352 -33.62 -13.03 7.09
CA GLN A 352 -32.51 -13.48 7.95
C GLN A 352 -32.46 -12.77 9.31
N GLU A 353 -32.94 -11.54 9.40
CA GLU A 353 -33.08 -10.83 10.68
C GLU A 353 -34.23 -11.43 11.50
N GLU A 354 -35.36 -11.77 10.87
CA GLU A 354 -36.48 -12.48 11.52
C GLU A 354 -36.07 -13.87 12.02
N GLU A 355 -35.34 -14.67 11.20
CA GLU A 355 -34.83 -15.98 11.64
C GLU A 355 -33.85 -15.87 12.83
N GLN A 356 -33.00 -14.83 12.87
CA GLN A 356 -32.07 -14.60 13.98
C GLN A 356 -32.74 -14.10 15.26
N GLU A 357 -33.88 -13.39 15.14
CA GLU A 357 -34.70 -13.00 16.28
C GLU A 357 -35.47 -14.20 16.83
N GLU A 358 -36.00 -15.08 15.96
CA GLU A 358 -36.65 -16.34 16.37
C GLU A 358 -35.66 -17.31 17.04
N GLU A 359 -34.45 -17.47 16.51
CA GLU A 359 -33.40 -18.30 17.14
C GLU A 359 -32.95 -17.74 18.51
N GLN A 360 -32.92 -16.41 18.68
CA GLN A 360 -32.61 -15.78 19.97
C GLN A 360 -33.75 -15.94 20.99
N GLU A 361 -35.01 -15.92 20.55
CA GLU A 361 -36.17 -16.19 21.42
C GLU A 361 -36.23 -17.68 21.80
N GLU A 362 -35.88 -18.60 20.90
CA GLU A 362 -35.77 -20.04 21.20
C GLU A 362 -34.58 -20.36 22.13
N GLU A 363 -33.43 -19.70 21.97
CA GLU A 363 -32.28 -19.85 22.89
C GLU A 363 -32.55 -19.29 24.31
N GLU A 364 -33.43 -18.28 24.45
CA GLU A 364 -33.88 -17.79 25.77
C GLU A 364 -34.95 -18.69 26.43
N GLU A 365 -35.70 -19.47 25.65
CA GLU A 365 -36.68 -20.44 26.16
C GLU A 365 -36.09 -21.83 26.49
N GLU A 366 -34.95 -22.22 25.90
CA GLU A 366 -34.31 -23.54 26.10
C GLU A 366 -33.34 -23.67 27.31
N GLU A 367 -33.22 -22.66 28.19
CA GLU A 367 -32.60 -22.87 29.53
C GLU A 367 -33.48 -23.68 30.52
N GLN A 368 -34.63 -24.21 30.08
CA GLN A 368 -35.41 -25.19 30.83
C GLN A 368 -35.89 -26.35 29.95
N GLU A 369 -35.35 -27.54 30.30
CA GLU A 369 -35.76 -28.90 29.92
C GLU A 369 -34.95 -29.60 28.82
N GLU A 370 -34.01 -30.46 29.26
CA GLU A 370 -33.49 -31.56 28.44
C GLU A 370 -34.63 -32.49 27.97
N ARG A 371 -34.53 -32.95 26.70
CA ARG A 371 -34.44 -34.37 26.26
C ARG A 371 -35.45 -34.76 25.16
N GLY A 372 -34.98 -35.06 23.95
CA GLY A 372 -35.72 -35.89 22.99
C GLY A 372 -35.20 -35.92 21.54
N ASP A 373 -35.05 -37.13 20.98
CA ASP A 373 -34.59 -37.46 19.61
C ASP A 373 -35.46 -36.91 18.46
N GLY A 374 -34.84 -36.58 17.32
CA GLY A 374 -35.50 -36.33 16.03
C GLY A 374 -34.53 -36.24 14.83
N ASP A 375 -34.85 -36.96 13.76
CA ASP A 375 -34.11 -37.24 12.52
C ASP A 375 -34.15 -36.06 11.49
N PRO A 376 -33.17 -35.87 10.58
CA PRO A 376 -33.03 -34.64 9.80
C PRO A 376 -33.83 -34.64 8.48
N GLY A 377 -34.55 -33.53 8.26
CA GLY A 377 -35.29 -33.21 7.04
C GLY A 377 -34.40 -32.73 5.90
N ALA A 378 -34.92 -32.87 4.68
CA ALA A 378 -34.22 -32.79 3.41
C ALA A 378 -33.82 -31.36 2.99
N ASN A 379 -32.53 -31.16 2.68
CA ASN A 379 -32.07 -29.98 1.96
C ASN A 379 -32.50 -30.07 0.48
N ALA A 380 -33.43 -29.20 0.10
CA ALA A 380 -33.68 -28.85 -1.28
C ALA A 380 -32.44 -28.14 -1.83
N ARG A 381 -31.75 -28.85 -2.72
CA ARG A 381 -30.61 -28.35 -3.49
C ARG A 381 -31.14 -27.35 -4.53
N ILE A 382 -31.03 -26.05 -4.25
CA ILE A 382 -31.18 -25.02 -5.27
C ILE A 382 -29.89 -25.04 -6.10
N GLU A 383 -29.89 -25.82 -7.17
CA GLU A 383 -28.91 -25.70 -8.25
C GLU A 383 -29.28 -24.48 -9.11
N GLY A 384 -29.05 -23.28 -8.58
CA GLY A 384 -28.98 -22.05 -9.36
C GLY A 384 -27.51 -21.74 -9.61
N GLY A 385 -26.94 -22.26 -10.70
CA GLY A 385 -25.65 -21.75 -11.16
C GLY A 385 -25.86 -20.30 -11.58
N GLU A 386 -25.23 -19.37 -10.87
CA GLU A 386 -25.18 -17.96 -11.27
C GLU A 386 -24.77 -17.87 -12.76
N PRO A 387 -25.39 -16.98 -13.55
CA PRO A 387 -25.02 -16.81 -14.95
C PRO A 387 -23.53 -16.44 -15.06
N GLU A 388 -22.79 -17.10 -15.96
CA GLU A 388 -21.38 -16.78 -16.21
C GLU A 388 -21.29 -15.31 -16.67
N GLY A 389 -20.72 -14.45 -15.81
CA GLY A 389 -20.55 -13.03 -16.10
C GLY A 389 -19.62 -12.78 -17.30
N ILE A 390 -19.64 -11.55 -17.82
CA ILE A 390 -18.87 -11.12 -19.00
C ILE A 390 -17.35 -11.26 -18.73
N ARG A 391 -16.64 -11.92 -19.65
CA ARG A 391 -15.17 -12.15 -19.60
C ARG A 391 -14.43 -11.78 -20.88
N ASP A 392 -15.14 -11.56 -21.98
CA ASP A 392 -14.61 -11.30 -23.33
C ASP A 392 -14.61 -9.82 -23.71
N ARG A 393 -15.19 -8.96 -22.86
CA ARG A 393 -15.19 -7.50 -23.00
C ARG A 393 -14.47 -6.85 -21.83
N ARG A 394 -14.16 -5.57 -21.97
CA ARG A 394 -13.61 -4.77 -20.87
C ARG A 394 -14.63 -3.74 -20.34
N PRO A 395 -14.47 -3.29 -19.09
CA PRO A 395 -15.20 -2.12 -18.59
C PRO A 395 -15.01 -0.89 -19.49
N ALA A 396 -15.96 0.04 -19.48
CA ALA A 396 -16.16 1.11 -20.49
C ALA A 396 -15.04 2.17 -20.64
N TYR A 397 -13.86 1.96 -20.04
CA TYR A 397 -12.75 2.89 -20.17
C TYR A 397 -12.18 2.93 -21.59
N HIS A 398 -11.63 4.09 -21.96
CA HIS A 398 -10.95 4.28 -23.24
C HIS A 398 -9.70 5.13 -23.09
N PHE A 399 -8.81 4.94 -24.06
CA PHE A 399 -7.64 5.79 -24.22
C PHE A 399 -7.95 6.96 -25.14
N THR A 400 -7.40 8.12 -24.80
CA THR A 400 -7.18 9.17 -25.79
C THR A 400 -6.17 8.67 -26.84
N ALA A 401 -6.11 9.33 -28.00
CA ALA A 401 -5.13 8.99 -29.04
C ALA A 401 -3.68 9.05 -28.51
N GLU A 402 -3.38 10.02 -27.65
CA GLU A 402 -2.08 10.15 -26.99
C GLU A 402 -1.82 9.01 -26.00
N GLN A 403 -2.81 8.65 -25.17
CA GLN A 403 -2.68 7.54 -24.22
C GLN A 403 -2.44 6.21 -24.94
N ALA A 404 -3.13 5.96 -26.05
CA ALA A 404 -2.94 4.76 -26.86
C ALA A 404 -1.52 4.70 -27.45
N GLU A 405 -1.03 5.80 -28.02
CA GLU A 405 0.35 5.87 -28.55
C GLU A 405 1.40 5.64 -27.44
N LEU A 406 1.21 6.26 -26.28
CA LEU A 406 2.13 6.08 -25.14
C LEU A 406 2.10 4.65 -24.62
N PHE A 407 0.92 4.02 -24.57
CA PHE A 407 0.78 2.63 -24.16
C PHE A 407 1.44 1.68 -25.16
N ASP A 408 1.29 1.92 -26.47
CA ASP A 408 1.96 1.14 -27.50
C ASP A 408 3.48 1.24 -27.40
N ARG A 409 4.03 2.41 -27.08
CA ARG A 409 5.48 2.56 -26.82
C ARG A 409 5.93 1.73 -25.62
N VAL A 410 5.13 1.65 -24.55
CA VAL A 410 5.41 0.77 -23.42
C VAL A 410 5.42 -0.69 -23.88
N ARG A 411 4.43 -1.11 -24.67
CA ARG A 411 4.35 -2.48 -25.20
C ARG A 411 5.54 -2.82 -26.07
N ILE A 412 5.84 -2.00 -27.08
CA ILE A 412 6.95 -2.20 -28.01
C ILE A 412 8.27 -2.34 -27.25
N ALA A 413 8.56 -1.43 -26.32
CA ALA A 413 9.77 -1.49 -25.50
C ALA A 413 9.82 -2.74 -24.60
N ALA A 414 8.68 -3.19 -24.08
CA ALA A 414 8.62 -4.40 -23.25
C ALA A 414 8.88 -5.68 -24.05
N TYR A 415 8.30 -5.83 -25.25
CA TYR A 415 8.55 -6.98 -26.13
C TYR A 415 9.99 -6.98 -26.65
N ALA A 416 10.53 -5.82 -27.05
CA ALA A 416 11.94 -5.71 -27.46
C ALA A 416 12.92 -6.16 -26.33
N ALA A 417 12.57 -5.89 -25.06
CA ALA A 417 13.37 -6.34 -23.93
C ALA A 417 13.32 -7.86 -23.69
N ILE A 418 12.30 -8.57 -24.21
CA ILE A 418 12.26 -10.04 -24.21
C ILE A 418 13.22 -10.57 -25.28
N GLU A 419 13.10 -10.06 -26.51
CA GLU A 419 13.92 -10.48 -27.65
C GLU A 419 15.42 -10.29 -27.36
N GLY A 420 15.82 -9.15 -26.79
CA GLY A 420 17.20 -8.87 -26.42
C GLY A 420 17.78 -9.80 -25.33
N ARG A 421 16.93 -10.37 -24.46
CA ARG A 421 17.37 -11.37 -23.46
C ARG A 421 17.71 -12.73 -24.08
N ASP A 422 17.04 -13.11 -25.17
CA ASP A 422 17.25 -14.40 -25.80
C ASP A 422 18.53 -14.38 -26.67
N GLU A 423 18.80 -13.27 -27.35
CA GLU A 423 20.06 -13.05 -28.07
C GLU A 423 21.29 -13.05 -27.12
N SER A 424 21.18 -12.40 -25.96
CA SER A 424 22.22 -12.36 -24.93
C SER A 424 22.57 -13.73 -24.35
N ARG A 425 21.64 -14.70 -24.35
CA ARG A 425 21.89 -16.06 -23.83
C ARG A 425 22.78 -16.92 -24.73
N THR A 426 23.06 -16.45 -25.95
CA THR A 426 23.84 -17.21 -26.95
C THR A 426 25.29 -16.74 -27.14
N ASP A 427 25.71 -15.62 -26.51
CA ASP A 427 27.02 -15.01 -26.75
C ASP A 427 27.96 -15.05 -25.52
N ASP A 428 29.00 -15.87 -25.58
CA ASP A 428 30.12 -15.97 -24.61
C ASP A 428 31.19 -14.88 -24.87
N GLY A 429 30.78 -13.64 -25.09
CA GLY A 429 31.54 -12.69 -25.88
C GLY A 429 31.71 -11.26 -25.36
N SER A 430 32.38 -11.07 -24.22
CA SER A 430 33.31 -9.93 -23.96
C SER A 430 33.00 -8.57 -24.68
N GLY A 431 32.02 -7.77 -24.20
CA GLY A 431 31.98 -6.31 -24.44
C GLY A 431 30.62 -5.58 -24.40
N SER A 432 30.46 -4.64 -23.43
CA SER A 432 29.46 -3.54 -23.37
C SER A 432 27.95 -3.85 -23.23
N ALA A 433 27.56 -5.09 -22.90
CA ALA A 433 26.15 -5.43 -22.66
C ALA A 433 25.51 -4.59 -21.52
N GLU A 434 26.28 -4.32 -20.45
CA GLU A 434 25.80 -3.57 -19.28
C GLU A 434 25.34 -2.14 -19.60
N ASP A 435 25.99 -1.46 -20.56
CA ASP A 435 25.64 -0.07 -20.93
C ASP A 435 24.36 0.00 -21.78
N LYS A 436 24.06 -1.05 -22.57
CA LYS A 436 22.82 -1.14 -23.37
C LYS A 436 21.62 -1.53 -22.52
N ASP A 437 21.80 -2.50 -21.62
CA ASP A 437 20.74 -2.94 -20.70
C ASP A 437 20.26 -1.80 -19.79
N GLU A 438 21.16 -0.90 -19.37
CA GLU A 438 20.79 0.30 -18.61
C GLU A 438 20.03 1.34 -19.45
N ASP A 439 20.35 1.50 -20.73
CA ASP A 439 19.70 2.46 -21.63
C ASP A 439 18.28 2.00 -22.03
N ASP A 440 18.13 0.73 -22.42
CA ASP A 440 16.84 0.13 -22.78
C ASP A 440 15.88 0.10 -21.57
N THR A 441 16.42 -0.24 -20.39
CA THR A 441 15.67 -0.17 -19.13
C THR A 441 15.24 1.26 -18.81
N SER A 442 16.08 2.25 -19.12
CA SER A 442 15.79 3.67 -18.90
C SER A 442 14.76 4.22 -19.88
N GLU A 443 14.71 3.71 -21.12
CA GLU A 443 13.72 4.08 -22.13
C GLU A 443 12.32 3.57 -21.75
N LEU A 444 12.18 2.28 -21.43
CA LEU A 444 10.91 1.69 -20.99
C LEU A 444 10.35 2.41 -19.75
N GLU A 445 11.20 2.67 -18.75
CA GLU A 445 10.82 3.44 -17.57
C GLU A 445 10.33 4.85 -17.94
N GLY A 446 10.90 5.44 -19.00
CA GLY A 446 10.45 6.72 -19.53
C GLY A 446 9.06 6.66 -20.14
N HIS A 447 8.77 5.66 -20.97
CA HIS A 447 7.45 5.46 -21.56
C HIS A 447 6.39 5.19 -20.50
N ILE A 448 6.70 4.39 -19.48
CA ILE A 448 5.79 4.12 -18.35
C ILE A 448 5.45 5.40 -17.58
N LEU A 449 6.46 6.23 -17.29
CA LEU A 449 6.21 7.51 -16.62
C LEU A 449 5.29 8.39 -17.47
N ASP A 450 5.51 8.45 -18.78
CA ASP A 450 4.75 9.30 -19.68
C ASP A 450 3.30 8.83 -19.80
N PHE A 451 3.09 7.51 -19.95
CA PHE A 451 1.77 6.90 -19.95
C PHE A 451 1.01 7.15 -18.64
N PHE A 452 1.65 6.97 -17.48
CA PHE A 452 1.02 7.25 -16.19
C PHE A 452 0.67 8.72 -16.00
N ILE A 453 1.52 9.65 -16.48
CA ILE A 453 1.19 11.08 -16.45
C ILE A 453 -0.01 11.36 -17.36
N ALA A 454 -0.08 10.77 -18.55
CA ALA A 454 -1.23 10.93 -19.45
C ALA A 454 -2.54 10.35 -18.89
N LEU A 455 -2.48 9.27 -18.10
CA LEU A 455 -3.66 8.77 -17.36
C LEU A 455 -4.10 9.73 -16.26
N LEU A 456 -3.15 10.38 -15.57
CA LEU A 456 -3.43 11.35 -14.52
C LEU A 456 -3.94 12.69 -15.06
N ASP A 457 -3.55 13.07 -16.27
CA ASP A 457 -3.93 14.31 -16.96
C ASP A 457 -5.17 14.14 -17.86
N HIS A 458 -5.89 13.02 -17.72
CA HIS A 458 -7.13 12.75 -18.45
C HIS A 458 -8.27 13.63 -17.91
N ASP A 459 -8.92 14.37 -18.79
CA ASP A 459 -10.20 15.05 -18.49
C ASP A 459 -11.33 14.03 -18.24
N ILE A 460 -11.77 13.94 -16.99
CA ILE A 460 -12.78 12.97 -16.55
C ILE A 460 -14.21 13.31 -17.05
N GLY A 461 -14.47 14.57 -17.45
CA GLY A 461 -15.81 14.99 -17.88
C GLY A 461 -16.92 14.59 -16.90
N ASP A 462 -18.04 14.09 -17.44
CA ASP A 462 -19.23 13.68 -16.67
C ASP A 462 -19.21 12.18 -16.26
N ASN A 463 -18.19 11.41 -16.67
CA ASN A 463 -18.06 9.99 -16.34
C ASN A 463 -16.59 9.64 -16.04
N GLU A 464 -16.27 9.51 -14.75
CA GLU A 464 -14.92 9.20 -14.28
C GLU A 464 -14.36 7.87 -14.82
N PHE A 465 -15.22 6.91 -15.17
CA PHE A 465 -14.82 5.58 -15.59
C PHE A 465 -14.33 5.50 -17.03
N ARG A 466 -14.49 6.59 -17.80
CA ARG A 466 -13.79 6.78 -19.07
C ARG A 466 -12.27 6.68 -18.91
N ASN A 467 -11.78 7.05 -17.72
CA ASN A 467 -10.37 6.95 -17.37
C ASN A 467 -9.99 5.53 -16.90
N ALA A 468 -9.05 4.89 -17.61
CA ALA A 468 -8.55 3.55 -17.31
C ALA A 468 -8.01 3.39 -15.87
N LEU A 469 -7.42 4.44 -15.28
CA LEU A 469 -6.97 4.42 -13.89
C LEU A 469 -8.14 4.28 -12.91
N TYR A 470 -9.23 5.03 -13.14
CA TYR A 470 -10.42 4.97 -12.28
C TYR A 470 -11.17 3.64 -12.46
N SER A 471 -11.29 3.15 -13.69
CA SER A 471 -11.83 1.82 -13.95
C SER A 471 -11.00 0.72 -13.26
N GLY A 472 -9.67 0.78 -13.38
CA GLY A 472 -8.78 -0.17 -12.68
C GLY A 472 -8.89 -0.08 -11.15
N LEU A 473 -9.14 1.13 -10.61
CA LEU A 473 -9.40 1.30 -9.18
C LEU A 473 -10.71 0.64 -8.74
N ALA A 474 -11.78 0.76 -9.52
CA ALA A 474 -13.03 0.04 -9.25
C ALA A 474 -12.78 -1.48 -9.17
N VAL A 475 -12.01 -2.03 -10.11
CA VAL A 475 -11.66 -3.47 -10.11
C VAL A 475 -10.83 -3.86 -8.89
N LEU A 476 -9.91 -3.02 -8.44
CA LEU A 476 -9.18 -3.24 -7.18
C LEU A 476 -10.09 -3.22 -5.94
N GLY A 477 -11.31 -2.68 -6.07
CA GLY A 477 -12.34 -2.66 -5.05
C GLY A 477 -12.97 -4.04 -4.81
N ILE A 478 -12.83 -4.96 -5.76
CA ILE A 478 -13.39 -6.31 -5.67
C ILE A 478 -12.63 -7.13 -4.61
N GLN A 479 -13.40 -7.88 -3.81
CA GLN A 479 -12.93 -8.92 -2.91
C GLN A 479 -13.46 -10.27 -3.42
N PRO A 480 -12.59 -11.14 -3.98
CA PRO A 480 -13.01 -12.43 -4.52
C PRO A 480 -13.83 -13.25 -3.51
N GLY A 481 -15.00 -13.74 -3.93
CA GLY A 481 -15.94 -14.52 -3.10
C GLY A 481 -16.64 -13.77 -1.96
N HIS A 482 -16.40 -12.46 -1.79
CA HIS A 482 -16.93 -11.67 -0.66
C HIS A 482 -17.45 -10.29 -1.09
N GLY A 483 -17.73 -10.09 -2.38
CA GLY A 483 -18.25 -8.83 -2.92
C GLY A 483 -17.22 -7.69 -2.96
N TRP A 484 -17.51 -6.58 -2.29
CA TRP A 484 -16.68 -5.37 -2.27
C TRP A 484 -15.80 -5.29 -1.01
N ARG A 485 -14.58 -4.78 -1.16
CA ARG A 485 -13.70 -4.48 -0.02
C ARG A 485 -14.35 -3.43 0.88
N SER A 486 -14.08 -3.47 2.17
CA SER A 486 -14.50 -2.40 3.09
C SER A 486 -13.69 -1.11 2.89
N ALA A 487 -14.27 0.03 3.26
CA ALA A 487 -13.61 1.34 3.15
C ALA A 487 -12.26 1.39 3.89
N LEU A 488 -12.14 0.70 5.03
CA LEU A 488 -10.92 0.65 5.83
C LEU A 488 -9.79 -0.08 5.09
N VAL A 489 -10.11 -1.17 4.40
CA VAL A 489 -9.15 -1.96 3.61
C VAL A 489 -8.80 -1.24 2.31
N TYR A 490 -9.74 -0.49 1.73
CA TYR A 490 -9.53 0.17 0.44
C TYR A 490 -8.84 1.54 0.55
N THR A 491 -9.05 2.30 1.63
CA THR A 491 -8.42 3.63 1.80
C THR A 491 -6.89 3.64 1.63
N PRO A 492 -6.13 2.62 2.10
CA PRO A 492 -4.71 2.48 1.80
C PRO A 492 -4.36 2.38 0.30
N VAL A 493 -5.23 1.80 -0.53
CA VAL A 493 -5.09 1.73 -2.00
C VAL A 493 -5.17 3.14 -2.60
N LEU A 494 -6.18 3.93 -2.21
CA LEU A 494 -6.31 5.33 -2.63
C LEU A 494 -5.11 6.18 -2.18
N SER A 495 -4.65 5.97 -0.94
CA SER A 495 -3.46 6.64 -0.40
C SER A 495 -2.21 6.33 -1.23
N ALA A 496 -2.05 5.09 -1.69
CA ALA A 496 -0.98 4.68 -2.60
C ALA A 496 -1.05 5.44 -3.93
N ILE A 497 -2.22 5.45 -4.59
CA ILE A 497 -2.42 6.17 -5.85
C ILE A 497 -2.08 7.64 -5.69
N VAL A 498 -2.71 8.31 -4.74
CA VAL A 498 -2.55 9.75 -4.52
C VAL A 498 -1.10 10.12 -4.18
N THR A 499 -0.44 9.34 -3.32
CA THR A 499 0.94 9.62 -2.92
C THR A 499 1.91 9.41 -4.08
N VAL A 500 1.78 8.31 -4.82
CA VAL A 500 2.66 8.02 -5.95
C VAL A 500 2.41 8.96 -7.12
N ALA A 501 1.15 9.32 -7.41
CA ALA A 501 0.82 10.30 -8.45
C ALA A 501 1.59 11.62 -8.24
N ARG A 502 1.60 12.14 -7.01
CA ARG A 502 2.42 13.33 -6.66
C ARG A 502 3.90 13.11 -6.92
N MET A 503 4.44 11.92 -6.58
CA MET A 503 5.83 11.59 -6.85
C MET A 503 6.14 11.55 -8.35
N LEU A 504 5.26 10.95 -9.16
CA LEU A 504 5.40 10.84 -10.61
C LEU A 504 5.41 12.24 -11.25
N VAL A 505 4.50 13.13 -10.84
CA VAL A 505 4.44 14.52 -11.33
C VAL A 505 5.74 15.27 -11.01
N LEU A 506 6.23 15.19 -9.77
CA LEU A 506 7.51 15.78 -9.39
C LEU A 506 8.68 15.20 -10.18
N TYR A 507 8.66 13.89 -10.42
CA TYR A 507 9.68 13.20 -11.18
C TYR A 507 9.70 13.61 -12.66
N LYS A 508 8.54 13.69 -13.29
CA LYS A 508 8.38 14.18 -14.68
C LYS A 508 8.90 15.61 -14.79
N ALA A 509 8.52 16.49 -13.86
CA ALA A 509 9.02 17.88 -13.82
C ALA A 509 10.55 17.94 -13.65
N LYS A 510 11.13 17.10 -12.78
CA LYS A 510 12.58 17.01 -12.59
C LYS A 510 13.29 16.55 -13.86
N ARG A 511 12.79 15.51 -14.54
CA ARG A 511 13.36 15.02 -15.82
C ARG A 511 13.31 16.09 -16.90
N ALA A 512 12.18 16.79 -17.05
CA ALA A 512 12.05 17.88 -18.00
C ALA A 512 13.05 19.02 -17.73
N ARG A 513 13.26 19.38 -16.46
CA ARG A 513 14.28 20.36 -16.07
C ARG A 513 15.69 19.90 -16.42
N ASP A 514 16.04 18.65 -16.13
CA ASP A 514 17.38 18.13 -16.42
C ASP A 514 17.66 18.07 -17.92
N GLU A 515 16.66 17.71 -18.72
CA GLU A 515 16.75 17.73 -20.18
C GLU A 515 17.02 19.15 -20.70
N GLU A 516 16.27 20.14 -20.19
CA GLU A 516 16.47 21.54 -20.58
C GLU A 516 17.85 22.06 -20.17
N ILE A 517 18.38 21.65 -19.02
CA ILE A 517 19.73 21.97 -18.60
C ILE A 517 20.75 21.36 -19.57
N ARG A 518 20.61 20.07 -19.91
CA ARG A 518 21.49 19.39 -20.86
C ARG A 518 21.45 20.03 -22.25
N ARG A 519 20.27 20.44 -22.72
CA ARG A 519 20.07 21.15 -23.98
C ARG A 519 20.79 22.50 -24.03
N ARG A 520 20.84 23.23 -22.91
CA ARG A 520 21.53 24.54 -22.83
C ARG A 520 23.05 24.44 -22.63
N GLN A 521 23.55 23.27 -22.25
CA GLN A 521 24.99 23.01 -22.05
C GLN A 521 25.69 22.49 -23.31
N ARG A 522 24.92 22.00 -24.28
CA ARG A 522 25.38 21.72 -25.65
C ARG A 522 25.35 23.01 -26.46
#